data_AF-A0A3D4HIJ5-F1
#
_entry.id   AF-A0A3D4HIJ5-F1
#
_cell.length_a   1.000
_cell.length_b   1.000
_cell.length_c   1.000
_cell.angle_alpha   90.00
_cell.angle_beta   90.00
_cell.angle_gamma   90.00
#
_symmetry.space_group_name_H-M   'P 1'
#
loop_
_entity.id
_entity.type
_entity.pdbx_description
1 polymer ?
#
loop_
_entity_poly.entity_id
_entity_poly.type
_entity_poly.pdbx_seq_one_letter_code
_entity_poly.pdbx_strand_id
1 'polypeptide(L)'
;MLKKDRWRLALVVIVVVAALLSVFPIGGRIRLGLDLKGGVHILLQAQGTSENPLTDDSVERLLAVLRNRIDQYGVTEPVIQREGSDRVIVDLPGVADPEAALELIGKTALLEFRHVHESTGTVPPG
;
A
#
# COMPACT_ATOMS: atom_id res chain seq x y z
N MET A 1 -26.67 -19.63 55.56
CA MET A 1 -25.44 -19.66 54.73
C MET A 1 -25.59 -18.98 53.36
N LEU A 2 -26.79 -18.74 52.81
CA LEU A 2 -26.97 -18.20 51.44
C LEU A 2 -26.60 -16.71 51.18
N LYS A 3 -26.44 -15.85 52.20
CA LYS A 3 -26.18 -14.40 51.96
C LYS A 3 -24.74 -14.08 51.56
N LYS A 4 -23.76 -14.85 52.02
CA LYS A 4 -22.32 -14.58 51.80
C LYS A 4 -21.86 -14.97 50.38
N ASP A 5 -22.55 -15.93 49.75
CA ASP A 5 -22.22 -16.41 48.41
C ASP A 5 -22.82 -15.54 47.29
N ARG A 6 -23.90 -14.79 47.57
CA ARG A 6 -24.52 -13.87 46.60
C ARG A 6 -23.61 -12.72 46.18
N TRP A 7 -22.75 -12.23 47.10
CA TRP A 7 -21.74 -11.22 46.79
C TRP A 7 -20.69 -11.77 45.82
N ARG A 8 -20.23 -13.01 46.03
CA ARG A 8 -19.25 -13.66 45.17
C ARG A 8 -19.83 -13.89 43.76
N LEU A 9 -21.09 -14.32 43.68
CA LEU A 9 -21.82 -14.44 42.41
C LEU A 9 -21.95 -13.09 41.69
N ALA A 10 -22.28 -12.01 42.40
CA ALA A 10 -22.34 -10.68 41.82
C ALA A 10 -20.97 -10.23 41.28
N LEU A 11 -19.89 -10.51 42.02
CA LEU A 11 -18.53 -10.19 41.61
C LEU A 11 -18.12 -10.99 40.36
N VAL A 12 -18.44 -12.29 40.31
CA VAL A 12 -18.21 -13.13 39.13
C VAL A 12 -19.00 -12.61 37.93
N VAL A 13 -20.28 -12.26 38.10
CA VAL A 13 -21.11 -11.71 37.01
C VAL A 13 -20.54 -10.39 36.51
N ILE A 14 -20.08 -9.49 37.40
CA ILE A 14 -19.46 -8.23 37.02
C ILE A 14 -18.17 -8.47 36.23
N VAL A 15 -17.33 -9.40 36.65
CA VAL A 15 -16.09 -9.75 35.93
C VAL A 15 -16.42 -10.35 34.56
N VAL A 16 -17.42 -11.22 34.47
CA VAL A 16 -17.86 -11.82 33.21
C VAL A 16 -18.43 -10.76 32.26
N VAL A 17 -19.25 -9.83 32.77
CA VAL A 17 -19.81 -8.73 31.97
C VAL A 17 -18.70 -7.77 31.53
N ALA A 18 -17.76 -7.41 32.40
CA ALA A 18 -16.62 -6.58 32.06
C ALA A 18 -15.71 -7.25 31.01
N ALA A 19 -15.50 -8.56 31.11
CA ALA A 19 -14.78 -9.34 30.11
C ALA A 19 -15.52 -9.36 28.77
N LEU A 20 -16.83 -9.59 28.78
CA LEU A 20 -17.66 -9.57 27.57
C LEU A 20 -17.63 -8.19 26.90
N LEU A 21 -17.73 -7.10 27.66
CA LEU A 21 -17.64 -5.72 27.15
C LEU A 21 -16.22 -5.34 26.70
N SER A 22 -15.18 -5.99 27.23
CA SER A 22 -13.80 -5.76 26.76
C SER A 22 -13.46 -6.55 25.50
N VAL A 23 -14.12 -7.69 25.27
CA VAL A 23 -13.90 -8.56 24.11
C VAL A 23 -14.78 -8.15 22.93
N PHE A 24 -16.03 -7.73 23.18
CA PHE A 24 -16.91 -7.14 22.18
C PHE A 24 -16.85 -5.61 22.26
N PRO A 25 -16.53 -4.87 21.18
CA PRO A 25 -16.44 -5.30 19.78
C PRO A 25 -15.04 -5.80 19.36
N ILE A 26 -15.00 -6.96 18.70
CA ILE A 26 -13.77 -7.67 18.24
C ILE A 26 -13.13 -6.98 17.00
N GLY A 27 -13.66 -5.84 16.55
CA GLY A 27 -13.21 -5.16 15.34
C GLY A 27 -12.17 -4.07 15.62
N GLY A 28 -10.98 -4.19 15.03
CA GLY A 28 -10.09 -3.04 14.80
C GLY A 28 -8.72 -3.05 15.47
N ARG A 29 -8.35 -4.08 16.25
CA ARG A 29 -7.05 -4.12 16.96
C ARG A 29 -5.95 -4.95 16.29
N ILE A 30 -6.26 -5.64 15.19
CA ILE A 30 -5.32 -6.53 14.52
C ILE A 30 -5.15 -6.08 13.07
N ARG A 31 -3.90 -5.90 12.65
CA ARG A 31 -3.54 -5.64 11.25
C ARG A 31 -3.83 -6.90 10.45
N LEU A 32 -4.97 -6.91 9.78
CA LEU A 32 -5.31 -7.97 8.84
C LEU A 32 -4.34 -7.87 7.65
N GLY A 33 -3.61 -8.94 7.36
CA GLY A 33 -2.73 -9.02 6.19
C GLY A 33 -3.52 -9.15 4.87
N LEU A 34 -2.81 -9.20 3.75
CA LEU A 34 -3.37 -9.37 2.40
C LEU A 34 -4.36 -10.54 2.30
N ASP A 35 -4.06 -11.66 2.94
CA ASP A 35 -4.90 -12.87 2.93
C ASP A 35 -6.26 -12.67 3.64
N LEU A 36 -6.34 -11.73 4.59
CA LEU A 36 -7.55 -11.46 5.38
C LEU A 36 -8.29 -10.19 4.96
N LYS A 37 -7.59 -9.18 4.42
CA LYS A 37 -8.17 -7.92 3.91
C LYS A 37 -8.41 -7.93 2.40
N GLY A 38 -7.81 -8.87 1.67
CA GLY A 38 -7.69 -8.79 0.21
C GLY A 38 -6.70 -7.69 -0.23
N GLY A 39 -6.40 -7.66 -1.53
CA GLY A 39 -5.47 -6.70 -2.14
C GLY A 39 -4.61 -7.35 -3.24
N VAL A 40 -3.43 -6.79 -3.49
CA VAL A 40 -2.49 -7.33 -4.48
C VAL A 40 -1.06 -7.43 -3.94
N HIS A 41 -0.36 -8.50 -4.33
CA HIS A 41 1.08 -8.70 -4.14
C HIS A 41 1.75 -8.62 -5.51
N ILE A 42 2.74 -7.73 -5.66
CA ILE A 42 3.40 -7.44 -6.93
C ILE A 42 4.91 -7.59 -6.74
N LEU A 43 5.53 -8.36 -7.64
CA LEU A 43 6.97 -8.48 -7.75
C LEU A 43 7.44 -7.67 -8.97
N LEU A 44 8.22 -6.62 -8.72
CA LEU A 44 8.81 -5.79 -9.75
C LEU A 44 10.30 -6.13 -9.89
N GLN A 45 10.77 -6.27 -11.12
CA GLN A 45 12.19 -6.40 -11.41
C GLN A 45 12.69 -5.14 -12.11
N ALA A 46 13.67 -4.48 -11.50
CA ALA A 46 14.32 -3.32 -12.08
C ALA A 46 15.17 -3.77 -13.27
N GLN A 47 14.96 -3.13 -14.42
CA GLN A 47 15.76 -3.36 -15.63
C GLN A 47 16.57 -2.10 -15.93
N GLY A 48 17.88 -2.26 -16.03
CA GLY A 48 18.79 -1.18 -16.41
C GLY A 48 18.79 -0.99 -17.91
N THR A 49 19.12 0.22 -18.34
CA THR A 49 19.37 0.51 -19.75
C THR A 49 20.86 0.66 -20.00
N SER A 50 21.28 0.64 -21.27
CA SER A 50 22.68 0.88 -21.63
C SER A 50 23.19 2.25 -21.19
N GLU A 51 22.30 3.25 -21.08
CA GLU A 51 22.63 4.60 -20.64
C GLU A 51 22.58 4.77 -19.11
N ASN A 52 21.73 4.00 -18.42
CA ASN A 52 21.59 4.06 -16.97
C ASN A 52 21.61 2.64 -16.38
N PRO A 53 22.80 2.13 -16.00
CA PRO A 53 22.94 0.79 -15.47
C PRO A 53 22.28 0.66 -14.10
N LEU A 54 21.87 -0.57 -13.75
CA LEU A 54 21.34 -0.86 -12.42
C LEU A 54 22.43 -0.71 -11.36
N THR A 55 22.27 0.30 -10.52
CA THR A 55 23.09 0.54 -9.32
C THR A 55 22.22 0.47 -8.07
N ASP A 56 22.87 0.36 -6.91
CA ASP A 56 22.17 0.35 -5.62
C ASP A 56 21.32 1.61 -5.42
N ASP A 57 21.90 2.78 -5.73
CA ASP A 57 21.23 4.07 -5.75
C ASP A 57 20.01 4.09 -6.68
N SER A 58 20.05 3.37 -7.80
CA SER A 58 18.92 3.30 -8.73
C SER A 58 17.73 2.57 -8.09
N VAL A 59 17.99 1.52 -7.31
CA VAL A 59 16.96 0.77 -6.58
C VAL A 59 16.41 1.61 -5.43
N GLU A 60 17.26 2.31 -4.67
CA GLU A 60 16.82 3.21 -3.60
C GLU A 60 15.89 4.32 -4.14
N ARG A 61 16.26 4.92 -5.28
CA ARG A 61 15.42 5.92 -5.98
C ARG A 61 14.11 5.32 -6.45
N LEU A 62 14.13 4.10 -6.99
CA LEU A 62 12.92 3.38 -7.39
C LEU A 62 11.97 3.19 -6.20
N LEU A 63 12.48 2.78 -5.03
CA LEU A 63 11.68 2.64 -3.82
C LEU A 63 11.02 3.96 -3.41
N ALA A 64 11.76 5.07 -3.47
CA ALA A 64 11.21 6.40 -3.15
C ALA A 64 10.09 6.82 -4.12
N VAL A 65 10.27 6.58 -5.43
CA VAL A 65 9.25 6.87 -6.44
C VAL A 65 8.00 6.01 -6.23
N LEU A 66 8.16 4.72 -5.95
CA LEU A 66 7.04 3.81 -5.69
C LEU A 66 6.24 4.24 -4.46
N ARG A 67 6.91 4.61 -3.35
CA ARG A 67 6.25 5.17 -2.16
C ARG A 67 5.40 6.38 -2.51
N ASN A 68 5.98 7.38 -3.17
CA ASN A 68 5.26 8.60 -3.54
C ASN A 68 4.05 8.35 -4.44
N ARG A 69 4.09 7.34 -5.32
CA ARG A 69 2.95 6.99 -6.19
C ARG A 69 1.84 6.27 -5.44
N ILE A 70 2.21 5.34 -4.58
CA ILE A 70 1.24 4.55 -3.81
C ILE A 70 0.53 5.44 -2.77
N ASP A 71 1.25 6.39 -2.17
CA ASP A 71 0.66 7.39 -1.27
C ASP A 71 -0.42 8.23 -1.98
N GLN A 72 -0.22 8.57 -3.25
CA GLN A 72 -1.21 9.29 -4.06
C GLN A 72 -2.45 8.45 -4.40
N TYR A 73 -2.34 7.12 -4.42
CA TYR A 73 -3.47 6.22 -4.64
C TYR A 73 -4.38 6.09 -3.41
N GLY A 74 -3.90 6.51 -2.23
CA GLY A 74 -4.68 6.46 -1.00
C GLY A 74 -4.77 5.06 -0.36
N VAL A 75 -3.82 4.17 -0.66
CA VAL A 75 -3.72 2.86 0.01
C VAL A 75 -3.29 3.08 1.45
N THR A 76 -4.01 2.47 2.39
CA THR A 76 -3.63 2.50 3.80
C THR A 76 -2.61 1.40 4.07
N GLU A 77 -1.41 1.78 4.50
CA GLU A 77 -0.33 0.87 4.95
C GLU A 77 0.25 -0.05 3.85
N PRO A 78 0.78 0.50 2.74
CA PRO A 78 1.48 -0.31 1.74
C PRO A 78 2.81 -0.84 2.28
N VAL A 79 3.20 -2.04 1.84
CA VAL A 79 4.51 -2.63 2.15
C VAL A 79 5.35 -2.63 0.89
N ILE A 80 6.48 -1.91 0.92
CA ILE A 80 7.41 -1.83 -0.21
C ILE A 80 8.78 -2.22 0.31
N GLN A 81 9.31 -3.32 -0.18
CA GLN A 81 10.56 -3.91 0.28
C GLN A 81 11.42 -4.31 -0.90
N ARG A 82 12.74 -4.15 -0.76
CA ARG A 82 13.70 -4.66 -1.72
C ARG A 82 13.90 -6.15 -1.50
N GLU A 83 13.90 -6.92 -2.58
CA GLU A 83 14.25 -8.35 -2.59
C GLU A 83 15.52 -8.54 -3.44
N GLY A 84 16.60 -8.97 -2.80
CA GLY A 84 17.88 -9.16 -3.50
C GLY A 84 18.46 -7.87 -4.10
N SER A 85 19.13 -7.99 -5.25
CA SER A 85 19.85 -6.88 -5.87
C SER A 85 18.98 -6.00 -6.78
N ASP A 86 17.98 -6.58 -7.46
CA ASP A 86 17.27 -5.96 -8.57
C ASP A 86 15.73 -6.09 -8.47
N ARG A 87 15.19 -6.65 -7.38
CA ARG A 87 13.73 -6.84 -7.23
C ARG A 87 13.15 -5.99 -6.11
N VAL A 88 11.88 -5.65 -6.28
CA VAL A 88 11.09 -4.91 -5.30
C VAL A 88 9.74 -5.60 -5.14
N ILE A 89 9.42 -5.95 -3.90
CA ILE A 89 8.14 -6.47 -3.46
C ILE A 89 7.24 -5.29 -3.08
N VAL A 90 6.02 -5.30 -3.60
CA VAL A 90 4.99 -4.30 -3.30
C VAL A 90 3.69 -5.02 -2.90
N ASP A 91 3.26 -4.81 -1.65
CA ASP A 91 1.96 -5.26 -1.15
C ASP A 91 1.03 -4.07 -0.96
N LEU A 92 -0.15 -4.15 -1.58
CA LEU A 92 -1.18 -3.13 -1.49
C LEU A 92 -2.46 -3.74 -0.91
N PRO A 93 -2.64 -3.72 0.43
CA PRO A 93 -3.83 -4.25 1.07
C PRO A 93 -5.05 -3.36 0.81
N GLY A 94 -6.22 -3.97 0.59
CA GLY A 94 -7.48 -3.24 0.43
C GLY A 94 -7.62 -2.47 -0.89
N VAL A 95 -6.77 -2.73 -1.88
CA VAL A 95 -6.94 -2.20 -3.25
C VAL A 95 -8.12 -2.90 -3.92
N ALA A 96 -9.07 -2.11 -4.45
CA ALA A 96 -10.24 -2.62 -5.17
C ALA A 96 -9.94 -3.00 -6.63
N ASP A 97 -9.03 -2.26 -7.27
CA ASP A 97 -8.61 -2.47 -8.66
C ASP A 97 -7.09 -2.68 -8.74
N PRO A 98 -6.63 -3.93 -8.85
CA PRO A 98 -5.21 -4.26 -9.01
C PRO A 98 -4.59 -3.75 -10.30
N GLU A 99 -5.36 -3.66 -11.39
CA GLU A 99 -4.87 -3.29 -12.72
C GLU A 99 -4.55 -1.79 -12.77
N ALA A 100 -5.44 -0.97 -12.21
CA ALA A 100 -5.19 0.47 -12.05
C ALA A 100 -3.97 0.76 -11.16
N ALA A 101 -3.78 -0.02 -10.08
CA ALA A 101 -2.61 0.10 -9.22
C ALA A 101 -1.32 -0.27 -9.97
N LEU A 102 -1.34 -1.37 -10.74
CA LEU A 102 -0.21 -1.79 -11.57
C LEU A 102 0.12 -0.75 -12.65
N GLU A 103 -0.89 -0.17 -13.30
CA GLU A 103 -0.70 0.87 -14.31
C GLU A 103 -0.03 2.12 -13.72
N LEU A 104 -0.43 2.53 -12.52
CA LEU A 104 0.16 3.69 -11.86
C LEU A 104 1.61 3.46 -11.46
N ILE A 105 1.95 2.28 -10.90
CA ILE A 105 3.32 2.00 -10.43
C ILE A 105 4.25 1.52 -11.55
N GLY A 106 3.70 0.88 -12.59
CA GLY A 106 4.46 0.29 -13.70
C GLY A 106 4.85 1.28 -14.79
N LYS A 107 4.23 2.47 -14.83
CA LYS A 107 4.60 3.53 -15.78
C LYS A 107 5.93 4.18 -15.39
N THR A 108 6.95 4.04 -16.23
CA THR A 108 8.19 4.85 -16.13
C THR A 108 7.86 6.34 -16.24
N ALA A 109 8.09 7.12 -15.17
CA ALA A 109 7.93 8.58 -15.23
C ALA A 109 9.20 9.20 -15.82
N LEU A 110 9.26 9.25 -17.14
CA LEU A 110 10.25 10.03 -17.85
C LEU A 110 9.65 11.39 -18.20
N LEU A 111 10.11 12.44 -17.53
CA LEU A 111 9.78 13.81 -17.88
C LEU A 111 10.90 14.40 -18.74
N GLU A 112 10.59 14.71 -19.99
CA GLU A 112 11.52 15.38 -20.89
C GLU A 112 11.03 16.79 -21.21
N PHE A 113 11.95 17.76 -21.15
CA PHE A 113 11.71 19.10 -21.67
C PHE A 113 12.22 19.15 -23.11
N ARG A 114 11.31 19.40 -24.05
CA ARG A 114 11.62 19.53 -25.49
C ARG A 114 11.27 20.95 -25.93
N HIS A 115 12.11 21.56 -26.76
CA HIS A 115 11.73 22.80 -27.42
C HIS A 115 10.63 22.54 -28.45
N VAL A 116 9.60 23.40 -28.45
CA VAL A 116 8.56 23.39 -29.47
C VAL A 116 9.15 24.00 -30.73
N HIS A 117 9.16 23.25 -31.83
CA HIS A 117 9.49 23.81 -33.13
C HIS A 117 8.32 24.69 -33.61
N GLU A 118 8.61 25.92 -34.00
CA GLU A 118 7.62 26.85 -34.56
C GLU A 118 7.06 26.24 -35.86
N SER A 119 5.80 25.78 -35.84
CA SER A 119 5.14 25.33 -37.06
C SER A 119 4.81 26.55 -37.89
N THR A 120 5.45 26.70 -39.04
CA THR A 120 5.03 27.63 -40.10
C THR A 120 3.74 27.10 -40.73
N GLY A 121 2.65 27.23 -39.99
CA GLY A 121 1.31 26.96 -40.47
C GLY A 121 0.88 28.07 -41.40
N THR A 122 1.07 27.89 -42.71
CA THR A 122 0.27 28.61 -43.70
C THR A 122 -1.18 28.16 -43.49
N VAL A 123 -2.00 29.01 -42.86
CA VAL A 123 -3.44 28.80 -42.79
C VAL A 123 -3.98 28.87 -44.22
N PRO A 124 -4.57 27.80 -44.78
CA PRO A 124 -5.19 27.87 -46.09
C PRO A 124 -6.48 28.72 -45.98
N PRO A 125 -6.71 29.66 -46.89
CA PRO A 125 -7.98 30.40 -46.92
C PRO A 125 -9.12 29.47 -47.35
N GLY A 126 -10.17 29.41 -46.53
CA GLY A 126 -11.46 28.81 -46.83
C GLY A 126 -12.57 29.69 -46.30
#